data_AF-A0A081N5Z2-F1
#
_entry.id   AF-A0A081N5Z2-F1
#
_cell.length_a   1.000
_cell.length_b   1.000
_cell.length_c   1.000
_cell.angle_alpha   90.00
_cell.angle_beta   90.00
_cell.angle_gamma   90.00
#
_symmetry.space_group_name_H-M   'P 1'
#
loop_
_entity.id
_entity.type
_entity.pdbx_description
1 polymer ?
#
loop_
_entity_poly.entity_id
_entity_poly.type
_entity_poly.pdbx_seq_one_letter_code
_entity_poly.pdbx_strand_id
1 'polypeptide(L)' 'MEASAIFTTAHRKGIRAAAIYGASVNLATNEIYYDDGTKESDNQKLVQAWEDEIQIVLEAIYRFENQK' A
#
# COMPACT_ATOMS: atom_id res chain seq x y z
N MET A 1 5.12 -2.83 -7.57
CA MET A 1 4.79 -3.37 -8.91
C MET A 1 4.33 -4.84 -8.87
N GLU A 2 3.96 -5.38 -7.71
CA GLU A 2 3.80 -6.82 -7.47
C GLU A 2 2.34 -7.27 -7.48
N ALA A 3 1.39 -6.32 -7.44
CA ALA A 3 -0.04 -6.56 -7.26
C ALA A 3 -0.61 -7.60 -8.23
N SER A 4 -0.33 -7.44 -9.52
CA SER A 4 -0.90 -8.27 -10.59
C SER A 4 -0.52 -9.75 -10.43
N ALA A 5 0.73 -10.03 -10.06
CA ALA A 5 1.22 -11.39 -9.83
C ALA A 5 0.60 -12.01 -8.58
N ILE A 6 0.46 -11.23 -7.49
CA ILE A 6 -0.17 -11.66 -6.24
C ILE A 6 -1.63 -12.03 -6.50
N PHE A 7 -2.41 -11.13 -7.10
CA PHE A 7 -3.84 -11.37 -7.34
C PHE A 7 -4.07 -12.52 -8.33
N THR A 8 -3.26 -12.62 -9.40
CA THR A 8 -3.35 -13.75 -10.34
C THR A 8 -3.08 -15.08 -9.64
N THR A 9 -2.05 -15.15 -8.81
CA THR A 9 -1.70 -16.37 -8.08
C THR A 9 -2.76 -16.73 -7.05
N ALA A 10 -3.27 -15.75 -6.30
CA ALA A 10 -4.32 -15.94 -5.32
C ALA A 10 -5.61 -16.46 -5.95
N HIS A 11 -6.02 -15.86 -7.07
CA HIS A 11 -7.16 -16.30 -7.86
C HIS A 11 -6.99 -17.76 -8.33
N ARG A 12 -5.83 -18.10 -8.90
CA ARG A 12 -5.53 -19.48 -9.34
C ARG A 12 -5.53 -20.50 -8.20
N LYS A 13 -5.21 -20.08 -6.98
CA LYS A 13 -5.20 -20.93 -5.79
C LYS A 13 -6.53 -20.95 -5.03
N GLY A 14 -7.53 -20.19 -5.46
CA GLY A 14 -8.82 -20.09 -4.76
C GLY A 14 -8.71 -19.45 -3.37
N ILE A 15 -7.67 -18.63 -3.15
CA ILE A 15 -7.45 -17.93 -1.87
C ILE A 15 -7.79 -16.44 -2.00
N ARG A 16 -8.16 -15.83 -0.88
CA ARG A 16 -8.44 -14.38 -0.80
C ARG A 16 -7.10 -13.64 -0.68
N ALA A 17 -6.96 -12.55 -1.43
CA ALA A 17 -5.83 -11.63 -1.34
C ALA A 17 -6.34 -10.19 -1.36
N ALA A 18 -5.60 -9.31 -0.72
CA ALA A 18 -5.82 -7.87 -0.72
C ALA A 18 -4.46 -7.16 -0.69
N ALA A 19 -4.40 -5.92 -1.13
CA ALA A 19 -3.22 -5.09 -1.07
C ALA A 19 -3.62 -3.63 -0.80
N ILE A 20 -2.75 -2.93 -0.09
CA ILE A 20 -2.83 -1.49 0.18
C ILE A 20 -1.51 -0.86 -0.28
N TYR A 21 -1.56 0.39 -0.74
CA TYR A 21 -0.38 1.10 -1.25
C TYR A 21 -0.37 2.58 -0.84
N GLY A 22 0.72 3.02 -0.22
CA GLY A 22 1.11 4.41 -0.14
C GLY A 22 1.58 4.91 -1.50
N ALA A 23 0.99 6.00 -1.98
CA ALA A 23 1.33 6.56 -3.29
C ALA A 23 2.53 7.52 -3.18
N SER A 24 3.66 7.12 -3.74
CA SER A 24 4.88 7.94 -3.80
C SER A 24 4.94 8.87 -5.02
N VAL A 25 4.06 8.69 -6.01
CA VAL A 25 4.04 9.52 -7.23
C VAL A 25 2.60 9.82 -7.62
N ASN A 26 2.34 11.08 -7.94
CA ASN A 26 1.12 11.50 -8.60
C ASN A 26 1.41 11.78 -10.09
N LEU A 27 0.98 10.86 -10.95
CA LEU A 27 1.21 10.94 -12.40
C LEU A 27 0.40 12.04 -13.09
N ALA A 28 -0.68 12.53 -12.47
CA ALA A 28 -1.47 13.62 -13.04
C ALA A 28 -0.80 14.98 -12.82
N THR A 29 -0.10 15.15 -11.70
CA THR A 29 0.60 16.40 -11.32
C THR A 29 2.11 16.34 -11.52
N ASN A 30 2.67 15.17 -11.88
CA ASN A 30 4.11 14.88 -11.92
C ASN A 30 4.82 15.11 -10.58
N GLU A 31 4.11 15.01 -9.45
CA GLU A 31 4.71 15.09 -8.11
C GLU A 31 5.33 13.74 -7.73
N ILE A 32 6.56 13.77 -7.23
CA ILE A 32 7.38 12.60 -6.88
C ILE A 32 7.92 12.78 -5.46
N TYR A 33 7.43 11.99 -4.52
CA TYR A 33 7.78 12.06 -3.09
C TYR A 33 9.01 11.20 -2.73
N TYR A 34 9.97 11.09 -3.63
CA TYR A 34 11.26 10.45 -3.39
C TYR A 34 12.36 11.50 -3.23
N ASP A 35 13.45 11.09 -2.58
CA ASP A 35 14.64 11.88 -2.23
C ASP A 35 15.29 12.64 -3.41
N ASP A 36 14.88 12.36 -4.65
CA ASP A 36 15.43 12.93 -5.88
C ASP A 36 14.48 13.85 -6.69
N GLY A 37 13.35 14.32 -6.13
CA GLY A 37 12.90 15.68 -6.51
C GLY A 37 11.42 16.07 -6.59
N THR A 38 10.63 15.98 -5.50
CA THR A 38 9.72 17.10 -5.15
C THR A 38 9.61 17.41 -3.64
N LYS A 39 9.83 18.70 -3.33
CA LYS A 39 9.34 19.65 -2.28
C LYS A 39 9.10 19.25 -0.82
N GLU A 40 9.20 18.00 -0.41
CA GLU A 40 9.04 17.60 0.99
C GLU A 40 10.38 17.25 1.63
N SER A 41 10.67 17.76 2.82
CA SER A 41 11.83 17.30 3.60
C SER A 41 11.59 15.86 4.09
N ASP A 42 12.54 14.97 3.85
CA ASP A 42 12.65 13.64 4.49
C ASP A 42 11.49 12.66 4.23
N ASN A 43 10.72 12.80 3.14
CA ASN A 43 9.64 11.87 2.75
C ASN A 43 8.54 11.68 3.82
N GLN A 44 8.25 12.69 4.67
CA GLN A 44 7.33 12.55 5.80
C GLN A 44 5.93 12.03 5.41
N LYS A 45 5.38 12.44 4.27
CA LYS A 45 4.10 11.96 3.75
C LYS A 45 4.13 10.48 3.44
N LEU A 46 5.23 9.99 2.87
CA LEU A 46 5.37 8.58 2.54
C LEU A 46 5.53 7.74 3.81
N VAL A 47 6.29 8.25 4.79
CA VAL A 47 6.40 7.65 6.12
C VAL A 47 5.03 7.57 6.81
N GLN A 48 4.23 8.64 6.76
CA GLN A 48 2.88 8.63 7.33
C GLN A 48 1.98 7.62 6.61
N ALA A 49 2.05 7.56 5.28
CA ALA A 49 1.29 6.59 4.51
C ALA A 49 1.63 5.16 4.94
N TRP A 50 2.91 4.83 5.12
CA TRP A 50 3.31 3.50 5.59
C TRP A 50 2.80 3.18 7.00
N GLU A 51 2.83 4.14 7.92
CA GLU A 51 2.28 3.94 9.27
C GLU A 51 0.77 3.67 9.21
N ASP A 52 0.02 4.47 8.45
CA ASP A 52 -1.42 4.30 8.26
C ASP A 52 -1.74 2.94 7.63
N GLU A 53 -0.96 2.52 6.63
CA GLU A 53 -1.09 1.21 5.98
C GLU A 53 -0.92 0.06 6.95
N ILE A 54 0.12 0.11 7.79
CA ILE A 54 0.40 -0.93 8.79
C ILE A 54 -0.77 -1.03 9.76
N GLN A 55 -1.28 0.09 10.27
CA GLN A 55 -2.41 0.09 11.20
C GLN A 55 -3.67 -0.49 10.55
N ILE A 56 -3.99 -0.08 9.32
CA ILE A 56 -5.14 -0.58 8.57
C ILE A 56 -5.02 -2.08 8.30
N VAL A 57 -3.84 -2.56 7.90
CA VAL A 57 -3.61 -3.98 7.58
C VAL A 57 -3.75 -4.84 8.82
N LEU A 58 -3.16 -4.43 9.95
CA LEU A 58 -3.24 -5.18 11.20
C LEU A 58 -4.70 -5.27 11.69
N GLU A 59 -5.44 -4.17 11.65
CA GLU A 59 -6.85 -4.15 12.02
C GLU A 59 -7.72 -4.98 11.05
N ALA A 60 -7.45 -4.90 9.75
CA ALA A 60 -8.16 -5.68 8.74
C ALA A 60 -7.94 -7.18 8.93
N ILE A 61 -6.71 -7.62 9.22
CA ILE A 61 -6.40 -9.02 9.52
C ILE A 61 -7.13 -9.45 10.80
N TYR A 62 -7.03 -8.67 11.87
CA TYR A 62 -7.71 -8.97 13.14
C TYR A 62 -9.22 -9.15 12.95
N ARG A 63 -9.88 -8.22 12.24
CA ARG A 63 -11.32 -8.33 11.94
C ARG A 63 -11.63 -9.53 11.06
N PHE A 64 -10.83 -9.77 10.04
CA PHE A 64 -11.03 -10.88 9.11
C PHE A 64 -10.91 -12.24 9.80
N GLU A 65 -10.01 -12.37 10.78
CA GLU A 65 -9.85 -13.59 11.56
C GLU A 65 -10.98 -13.80 12.57
N ASN A 66 -11.49 -12.72 13.19
CA ASN A 66 -12.55 -12.79 14.20
C ASN A 66 -13.98 -12.77 13.65
N GLN A 67 -14.18 -12.48 12.36
CA GLN A 67 -15.47 -12.58 11.67
C GLN A 67 -15.73 -13.97 11.04
N LYS A 68 -14.88 -14.96 11.33
CA LYS A 68 -15.14 -16.37 11.04
C LYS A 68 -16.10 -16.99 12.05
#